data_AF-A0A2M7KU93-F1
#
_entry.id   AF-A0A2M7KU93-F1
#
_cell.length_a   1.000
_cell.length_b   1.000
_cell.length_c   1.000
_cell.angle_alpha   90.00
_cell.angle_beta   90.00
_cell.angle_gamma   90.00
#
_symmetry.space_group_name_H-M   'P 1'
#
loop_
_entity.id
_entity.type
_entity.pdbx_description
1 polymer ?
#
loop_
_entity_poly.entity_id
_entity_poly.type
_entity_poly.pdbx_seq_one_letter_code
_entity_poly.pdbx_strand_id
1 'polypeptide(L)'
;MAKIKTLVFAGGTIHDFEGCGAAIMEALEPMEELEITYVKDDLEALVAPGLDAYDLLVFYYTIGEITDAQKNGLLNWLASGKGYVGVHSAADSFRGCPEYRAMVGGYFVTHPAYRQYQVSIKDAQHPITEGLDEFLVTDEQYITDWDPRNHVLASALWKGDAMPVAWT
;
A
#
# COMPACT_ATOMS: atom_id res chain seq x y z
N MET A 1 22.92 3.61 -12.25
CA MET A 1 21.84 4.62 -12.18
C MET A 1 21.84 5.22 -10.79
N ALA A 2 21.23 6.39 -10.58
CA ALA A 2 21.01 6.87 -9.21
C ALA A 2 20.00 5.94 -8.51
N LYS A 3 20.20 5.69 -7.20
CA LYS A 3 19.27 4.88 -6.41
C LYS A 3 17.94 5.63 -6.20
N ILE A 4 16.84 4.89 -6.07
CA ILE A 4 15.52 5.41 -5.73
C ILE A 4 15.48 5.58 -4.22
N LYS A 5 15.38 6.83 -3.76
CA LYS A 5 15.29 7.12 -2.32
C LYS A 5 13.92 6.72 -1.82
N THR A 6 13.87 5.72 -0.95
CA THR A 6 12.64 5.06 -0.55
C THR A 6 12.41 5.22 0.94
N LEU A 7 11.30 5.83 1.31
CA LEU A 7 10.81 5.82 2.68
C LEU A 7 9.92 4.59 2.86
N VAL A 8 10.32 3.65 3.70
CA VAL A 8 9.45 2.59 4.19
C VAL A 8 8.83 3.07 5.50
N PHE A 9 7.52 2.98 5.61
CA PHE A 9 6.77 3.43 6.77
C PHE A 9 5.89 2.30 7.30
N ALA A 10 5.98 2.01 8.60
CA ALA A 10 5.11 1.06 9.28
C ALA A 10 4.56 1.66 10.59
N GLY A 11 3.26 1.60 10.83
CA GLY A 11 2.65 2.07 12.09
C GLY A 11 1.18 1.67 12.28
N GLY A 12 0.51 2.27 13.25
CA GLY A 12 -0.90 2.03 13.55
C GLY A 12 -1.16 0.99 14.64
N THR A 13 -2.44 0.74 14.96
CA THR A 13 -2.80 0.16 16.28
C THR A 13 -3.70 -1.09 16.27
N ILE A 14 -3.77 -1.83 15.15
CA ILE A 14 -4.54 -3.10 15.08
C ILE A 14 -3.64 -4.29 14.77
N HIS A 15 -2.77 -4.14 13.78
CA HIS A 15 -1.83 -5.19 13.38
C HIS A 15 -0.49 -5.06 14.09
N ASP A 16 0.28 -6.15 14.09
CA ASP A 16 1.70 -6.14 14.43
C ASP A 16 2.47 -5.40 13.33
N PHE A 17 2.43 -4.06 13.36
CA PHE A 17 3.08 -3.24 12.35
C PHE A 17 4.61 -3.40 12.39
N GLU A 18 5.19 -3.83 13.51
CA GLU A 18 6.63 -4.10 13.59
C GLU A 18 6.98 -5.36 12.78
N GLY A 19 6.20 -6.44 12.95
CA GLY A 19 6.33 -7.65 12.15
C GLY A 19 6.06 -7.40 10.67
N CYS A 20 4.98 -6.69 10.34
CA CYS A 20 4.67 -6.34 8.95
C CYS A 20 5.73 -5.43 8.32
N GLY A 21 6.22 -4.43 9.06
CA GLY A 21 7.30 -3.57 8.62
C GLY A 21 8.60 -4.32 8.40
N ALA A 22 8.94 -5.28 9.28
CA ALA A 22 10.10 -6.14 9.11
C ALA A 22 9.99 -7.02 7.85
N ALA A 23 8.81 -7.59 7.58
CA ALA A 23 8.58 -8.38 6.36
C ALA A 23 8.69 -7.53 5.08
N ILE A 24 8.20 -6.29 5.10
CA ILE A 24 8.38 -5.33 3.99
C ILE A 24 9.86 -5.02 3.79
N MET A 25 10.60 -4.76 4.87
CA MET A 25 12.04 -4.51 4.80
C MET A 25 12.79 -5.73 4.24
N GLU A 26 12.51 -6.94 4.71
CA GLU A 26 13.11 -8.18 4.20
C GLU A 26 12.91 -8.35 2.70
N ALA A 27 11.73 -7.97 2.18
CA ALA A 27 11.43 -8.03 0.75
C ALA A 27 12.19 -6.97 -0.07
N LEU A 28 12.45 -5.79 0.49
CA LEU A 28 13.01 -4.64 -0.23
C LEU A 28 14.52 -4.47 -0.07
N GLU A 29 15.10 -4.86 1.07
CA GLU A 29 16.53 -4.73 1.38
C GLU A 29 17.47 -5.37 0.32
N PRO A 30 17.13 -6.51 -0.31
CA PRO A 30 17.97 -7.09 -1.36
C PRO A 30 18.01 -6.28 -2.67
N MET A 31 17.12 -5.30 -2.85
CA MET A 31 17.03 -4.50 -4.08
C MET A 31 18.10 -3.40 -4.09
N GLU A 32 19.16 -3.60 -4.88
CA GLU A 32 20.31 -2.68 -4.92
C GLU A 32 19.96 -1.29 -5.46
N GLU A 33 18.87 -1.18 -6.22
CA GLU A 33 18.33 0.06 -6.79
C GLU A 33 17.72 0.98 -5.74
N LEU A 34 17.39 0.47 -4.55
CA LEU A 34 16.75 1.26 -3.48
C LEU A 34 17.78 1.80 -2.48
N GLU A 35 17.56 3.03 -2.04
CA GLU A 35 18.19 3.62 -0.85
C GLU A 35 17.10 3.79 0.21
N ILE A 36 17.05 2.90 1.18
CA ILE A 36 15.91 2.78 2.10
C ILE A 36 16.17 3.53 3.41
N THR A 37 15.21 4.39 3.79
CA THR A 37 15.03 4.86 5.16
C THR A 37 13.77 4.22 5.74
N TYR A 38 13.86 3.67 6.96
CA TYR A 38 12.72 3.07 7.63
C TYR A 38 12.25 3.93 8.80
N VAL A 39 10.96 4.29 8.80
CA VAL A 39 10.28 5.05 9.86
C VAL A 39 9.18 4.21 10.47
N LYS A 40 9.08 4.26 11.81
CA LYS A 40 8.07 3.56 12.59
C LYS A 40 7.15 4.56 13.27
N ASP A 41 5.86 4.47 12.97
CA ASP A 41 4.76 5.10 13.70
C ASP A 41 4.93 6.62 13.96
N ASP A 42 5.54 7.34 13.02
CA ASP A 42 5.78 8.78 13.11
C ASP A 42 5.24 9.52 11.87
N LEU A 43 3.94 9.85 11.92
CA LEU A 43 3.25 10.51 10.80
C LEU A 43 3.81 11.90 10.47
N GLU A 44 4.65 12.51 11.30
CA GLU A 44 5.33 13.76 10.96
C GLU A 44 6.28 13.60 9.76
N ALA A 45 6.69 12.36 9.45
CA ALA A 45 7.41 12.05 8.22
C ALA A 45 6.63 12.41 6.94
N LEU A 46 5.29 12.55 7.00
CA LEU A 46 4.45 12.88 5.85
C LEU A 46 4.38 14.39 5.54
N VAL A 47 4.94 15.25 6.41
CA VAL A 47 4.95 16.71 6.25
C VAL A 47 6.34 17.16 5.81
N ALA A 48 6.43 18.23 5.01
CA ALA A 48 7.73 18.81 4.62
C ALA A 48 8.57 19.21 5.84
N PRO A 49 9.91 18.97 5.83
CA PRO A 49 10.69 18.41 4.71
C PRO A 49 10.74 16.88 4.67
N GLY A 50 9.93 16.18 5.48
CA GLY A 50 9.97 14.73 5.70
C GLY A 50 9.91 13.89 4.43
N LEU A 51 9.02 14.20 3.48
CA LEU A 51 8.94 13.47 2.19
C LEU A 51 9.87 14.00 1.09
N ASP A 52 10.35 15.24 1.20
CA ASP A 52 11.05 15.94 0.10
C ASP A 52 12.33 15.23 -0.34
N ALA A 53 12.97 14.50 0.56
CA ALA A 53 14.19 13.75 0.29
C ALA A 53 13.96 12.44 -0.48
N TYR A 54 12.71 11.97 -0.60
CA TYR A 54 12.38 10.64 -1.12
C TYR A 54 11.74 10.71 -2.51
N ASP A 55 11.89 9.63 -3.25
CA ASP A 55 11.28 9.38 -4.56
C ASP A 55 10.08 8.44 -4.45
N LEU A 56 10.06 7.58 -3.43
CA LEU A 56 9.08 6.53 -3.22
C LEU A 56 8.70 6.44 -1.73
N LEU A 57 7.41 6.24 -1.46
CA LEU A 57 6.86 5.91 -0.15
C LEU A 57 6.23 4.51 -0.22
N VAL A 58 6.75 3.56 0.56
CA VAL A 58 6.12 2.26 0.82
C VAL A 58 5.43 2.35 2.17
N PHE A 59 4.10 2.28 2.16
CA PHE A 59 3.28 2.68 3.29
C PHE A 59 2.46 1.51 3.84
N TYR A 60 2.70 1.21 5.11
CA TYR A 60 1.87 0.36 5.94
C TYR A 60 1.43 1.15 7.17
N TYR A 61 0.14 1.44 7.29
CA TYR A 61 -0.42 2.01 8.49
C TYR A 61 -1.79 1.38 8.70
N THR A 62 -2.26 1.30 9.94
CA THR A 62 -3.58 0.72 10.21
C THR A 62 -4.40 1.67 11.04
N ILE A 63 -5.65 1.88 10.60
CA ILE A 63 -6.63 2.79 11.20
C ILE A 63 -6.03 4.18 11.50
N GLY A 64 -6.49 4.88 12.54
CA GLY A 64 -5.98 6.19 12.94
C GLY A 64 -6.54 7.38 12.15
N GLU A 65 -6.05 8.56 12.51
CA GLU A 65 -6.43 9.85 11.91
C GLU A 65 -5.20 10.51 11.29
N ILE A 66 -5.41 11.24 10.19
CA ILE A 66 -4.38 12.03 9.52
C ILE A 66 -4.76 13.51 9.66
N THR A 67 -3.79 14.35 10.03
CA THR A 67 -4.03 15.79 10.09
C THR A 67 -4.06 16.39 8.69
N ASP A 68 -4.64 17.58 8.53
CA ASP A 68 -4.61 18.30 7.25
C ASP A 68 -3.18 18.57 6.77
N ALA A 69 -2.24 18.85 7.69
CA ALA A 69 -0.84 19.07 7.34
C ALA A 69 -0.20 17.81 6.73
N GLN A 70 -0.39 16.65 7.39
CA GLN A 70 0.14 15.35 6.94
C GLN A 70 -0.51 14.91 5.62
N LYS A 71 -1.84 15.02 5.51
CA LYS A 71 -2.59 14.73 4.29
C LYS A 71 -2.11 15.60 3.12
N ASN A 72 -2.05 16.92 3.32
CA ASN A 72 -1.65 17.84 2.26
C ASN A 72 -0.17 17.66 1.88
N GLY A 73 0.70 17.35 2.84
CA GLY A 73 2.09 16.99 2.58
C GLY A 73 2.21 15.79 1.64
N LEU A 74 1.54 14.69 1.98
CA LEU A 74 1.49 13.48 1.14
C LEU A 74 0.90 13.76 -0.25
N LEU A 75 -0.28 14.37 -0.34
CA LEU A 75 -0.96 14.59 -1.62
C LEU A 75 -0.18 15.53 -2.55
N ASN A 76 0.41 16.60 -2.01
CA ASN A 76 1.24 17.51 -2.81
C ASN A 76 2.54 16.83 -3.28
N TRP A 77 3.16 16.02 -2.43
CA TRP A 77 4.34 15.25 -2.79
C TRP A 77 4.04 14.26 -3.93
N LEU A 78 2.92 13.53 -3.87
CA LEU A 78 2.47 12.65 -4.95
C LEU A 78 2.15 13.42 -6.24
N ALA A 79 1.45 14.55 -6.12
CA ALA A 79 1.15 15.41 -7.26
C ALA A 79 2.40 15.96 -7.96
N SER A 80 3.55 15.97 -7.28
CA SER A 80 4.86 16.35 -7.86
C SER A 80 5.52 15.23 -8.70
N GLY A 81 4.88 14.07 -8.84
CA GLY A 81 5.35 12.96 -9.66
C GLY A 81 6.12 11.88 -8.89
N LYS A 82 5.87 11.78 -7.58
CA LYS A 82 6.53 10.82 -6.68
C LYS A 82 5.73 9.52 -6.55
N GLY A 83 6.39 8.43 -6.15
CA GLY A 83 5.81 7.10 -6.09
C GLY A 83 5.15 6.76 -4.74
N TYR A 84 4.06 6.01 -4.77
CA TYR A 84 3.39 5.45 -3.60
C TYR A 84 3.10 3.97 -3.79
N VAL A 85 3.38 3.17 -2.75
CA VAL A 85 2.99 1.77 -2.66
C VAL A 85 2.29 1.57 -1.33
N GLY A 86 0.96 1.44 -1.35
CA GLY A 86 0.17 1.10 -0.17
C GLY A 86 0.10 -0.41 0.01
N VAL A 87 0.34 -0.90 1.23
CA VAL A 87 0.32 -2.33 1.56
C VAL A 87 -0.80 -2.61 2.56
N HIS A 88 -1.67 -3.57 2.23
CA HIS A 88 -2.72 -4.12 3.10
C HIS A 88 -3.57 -3.03 3.80
N SER A 89 -3.25 -2.71 5.06
CA SER A 89 -3.99 -1.73 5.86
C SER A 89 -3.80 -0.29 5.44
N ALA A 90 -2.95 0.00 4.45
CA ALA A 90 -2.97 1.28 3.75
C ALA A 90 -4.40 1.63 3.24
N ALA A 91 -5.18 0.64 2.80
CA ALA A 91 -6.59 0.81 2.41
C ALA A 91 -7.55 0.89 3.60
N ASP A 92 -7.10 0.58 4.82
CA ASP A 92 -7.89 0.70 6.06
C ASP A 92 -7.54 1.95 6.89
N SER A 93 -6.51 2.68 6.48
CA SER A 93 -6.02 3.87 7.17
C SER A 93 -6.93 5.07 7.00
N PHE A 94 -6.94 5.96 7.99
CA PHE A 94 -7.50 7.30 7.90
C PHE A 94 -8.93 7.34 7.37
N ARG A 95 -9.80 6.51 7.95
CA ARG A 95 -11.20 6.35 7.51
C ARG A 95 -11.99 7.67 7.50
N GLY A 96 -11.58 8.67 8.28
CA GLY A 96 -12.17 10.02 8.28
C GLY A 96 -11.76 10.92 7.11
N CYS A 97 -10.82 10.52 6.24
CA CYS A 97 -10.24 11.36 5.19
C CYS A 97 -10.61 10.86 3.77
N PRO A 98 -11.63 11.46 3.11
CA PRO A 98 -12.01 11.10 1.75
C PRO A 98 -10.91 11.28 0.72
N GLU A 99 -10.05 12.28 0.87
CA GLU A 99 -8.98 12.57 -0.09
C GLU A 99 -7.89 11.49 -0.06
N TYR A 100 -7.54 10.98 1.13
CA TYR A 100 -6.62 9.85 1.25
C TYR A 100 -7.23 8.58 0.63
N ARG A 101 -8.51 8.30 0.90
CA ARG A 101 -9.22 7.17 0.28
C ARG A 101 -9.24 7.25 -1.24
N ALA A 102 -9.51 8.45 -1.78
CA ALA A 102 -9.50 8.69 -3.22
C ALA A 102 -8.10 8.49 -3.83
N MET A 103 -7.04 8.86 -3.10
CA MET A 103 -5.66 8.64 -3.52
C MET A 103 -5.29 7.15 -3.53
N VAL A 104 -5.67 6.38 -2.50
CA VAL A 104 -5.40 4.92 -2.45
C VAL A 104 -6.22 4.17 -3.50
N GLY A 105 -7.38 4.69 -3.91
CA GLY A 105 -8.24 4.09 -4.93
C GLY A 105 -9.09 2.92 -4.43
N GLY A 106 -8.94 2.51 -3.17
CA GLY A 106 -9.78 1.50 -2.55
C GLY A 106 -9.76 1.65 -1.03
N TYR A 107 -10.83 1.22 -0.38
CA TYR A 107 -10.88 1.23 1.08
C TYR A 107 -11.52 -0.04 1.64
N PHE A 108 -10.99 -0.46 2.79
CA PHE A 108 -11.44 -1.65 3.50
C PHE A 108 -12.92 -1.56 3.90
N VAL A 109 -13.68 -2.62 3.59
CA VAL A 109 -15.06 -2.80 4.04
C VAL A 109 -15.15 -3.93 5.06
N THR A 110 -14.58 -5.09 4.73
CA THR A 110 -14.60 -6.27 5.60
C THR A 110 -13.59 -7.32 5.13
N HIS A 111 -13.43 -8.41 5.87
CA HIS A 111 -12.70 -9.59 5.43
C HIS A 111 -13.36 -10.86 6.00
N PRO A 112 -13.24 -12.03 5.33
CA PRO A 112 -13.55 -13.30 5.96
C PRO A 112 -12.52 -13.66 7.03
N ALA A 113 -12.76 -14.73 7.77
CA ALA A 113 -11.73 -15.32 8.61
C ALA A 113 -10.48 -15.67 7.77
N TYR A 114 -9.31 -15.55 8.41
CA TYR A 114 -8.01 -15.89 7.86
C TYR A 114 -8.05 -17.24 7.13
N ARG A 115 -7.65 -17.24 5.86
CA ARG A 115 -7.81 -18.42 4.99
C ARG A 115 -6.83 -18.41 3.84
N GLN A 116 -6.68 -19.58 3.21
CA GLN A 116 -6.02 -19.67 1.93
C GLN A 116 -6.99 -19.31 0.80
N TYR A 117 -6.52 -18.53 -0.17
CA TYR A 117 -7.25 -18.21 -1.40
C TYR A 117 -6.29 -18.03 -2.58
N GLN A 118 -6.82 -18.15 -3.79
CA GLN A 118 -6.07 -17.96 -5.02
C GLN A 118 -6.11 -16.50 -5.46
N VAL A 119 -4.93 -15.99 -5.83
CA VAL A 119 -4.75 -14.71 -6.51
C VAL A 119 -4.63 -14.98 -8.01
N SER A 120 -5.55 -14.41 -8.77
CA SER A 120 -5.57 -14.44 -10.23
C SER A 120 -4.95 -13.17 -10.79
N ILE A 121 -3.99 -13.32 -11.71
CA ILE A 121 -3.39 -12.22 -12.45
C ILE A 121 -4.37 -11.76 -13.54
N LYS A 122 -4.61 -10.44 -13.65
CA LYS A 122 -5.60 -9.85 -14.58
C LYS A 122 -4.97 -9.12 -15.75
N ASP A 123 -3.78 -8.56 -15.56
CA ASP A 123 -2.95 -8.07 -16.65
C ASP A 123 -1.55 -8.66 -16.51
N ALA A 124 -1.23 -9.66 -17.33
CA ALA A 124 0.09 -10.29 -17.33
C ALA A 124 1.15 -9.50 -18.15
N GLN A 125 0.75 -8.45 -18.87
CA GLN A 125 1.65 -7.59 -19.63
C GLN A 125 2.12 -6.38 -18.82
N HIS A 126 1.44 -6.07 -17.71
CA HIS A 126 1.82 -4.97 -16.84
C HIS A 126 3.15 -5.26 -16.14
N PRO A 127 4.10 -4.30 -16.04
CA PRO A 127 5.43 -4.54 -15.47
C PRO A 127 5.47 -5.11 -14.04
N ILE A 128 4.44 -4.85 -13.24
CA ILE A 128 4.32 -5.37 -11.85
C ILE A 128 4.00 -6.87 -11.83
N THR A 129 3.27 -7.35 -12.84
CA THR A 129 2.69 -8.71 -12.90
C THR A 129 3.27 -9.54 -14.05
N GLU A 130 4.20 -8.98 -14.82
CA GLU A 130 4.92 -9.69 -15.87
C GLU A 130 5.67 -10.88 -15.29
N GLY A 131 5.46 -12.05 -15.91
CA GLY A 131 6.10 -13.30 -15.47
C GLY A 131 5.50 -13.93 -14.21
N LEU A 132 4.43 -13.35 -13.63
CA LEU A 132 3.70 -13.97 -12.53
C LEU A 132 2.62 -14.92 -13.04
N ASP A 133 2.61 -16.13 -12.50
CA ASP A 133 1.48 -17.05 -12.60
C ASP A 133 0.48 -16.80 -11.45
N GLU A 134 -0.71 -17.38 -11.54
CA GLU A 134 -1.64 -17.41 -10.42
C GLU A 134 -1.04 -18.20 -9.23
N PHE A 135 -1.28 -17.73 -8.01
CA PHE A 135 -0.70 -18.34 -6.81
C PHE A 135 -1.69 -18.40 -5.65
N LEU A 136 -1.41 -19.26 -4.68
CA LEU A 136 -2.15 -19.34 -3.43
C LEU A 136 -1.46 -18.48 -2.38
N VAL A 137 -2.25 -17.72 -1.63
CA VAL A 137 -1.81 -16.97 -0.45
C VAL A 137 -2.70 -17.32 0.73
N THR A 138 -2.14 -17.25 1.94
CA THR A 138 -2.87 -17.43 3.18
C THR A 138 -2.88 -16.10 3.91
N ASP A 139 -4.04 -15.44 3.97
CA ASP A 139 -4.17 -14.09 4.50
C ASP A 139 -5.62 -13.75 4.93
N GLU A 140 -5.82 -12.58 5.53
CA GLU A 140 -7.11 -11.89 5.65
C GLU A 140 -7.45 -11.20 4.33
N GLN A 141 -8.17 -11.89 3.44
CA GLN A 141 -8.59 -11.30 2.17
C GLN A 141 -9.46 -10.05 2.38
N TYR A 142 -8.90 -8.86 2.12
CA TYR A 142 -9.67 -7.63 2.20
C TYR A 142 -10.72 -7.59 1.08
N ILE A 143 -11.96 -7.31 1.49
CA ILE A 143 -13.05 -6.94 0.61
C ILE A 143 -13.12 -5.42 0.67
N THR A 144 -12.77 -4.79 -0.44
CA THR A 144 -12.70 -3.34 -0.55
C THR A 144 -13.85 -2.82 -1.40
N ASP A 145 -14.37 -1.67 -1.03
CA ASP A 145 -15.00 -0.79 -2.00
C ASP A 145 -13.87 -0.05 -2.73
N TRP A 146 -13.97 0.05 -4.05
CA TRP A 146 -12.84 0.44 -4.89
C TRP A 146 -13.31 1.26 -6.09
N ASP A 147 -12.43 2.14 -6.54
CA ASP A 147 -12.71 3.01 -7.66
C ASP A 147 -12.66 2.19 -8.97
N PRO A 148 -13.74 2.13 -9.76
CA PRO A 148 -13.76 1.36 -11.00
C PRO A 148 -12.80 1.91 -12.08
N ARG A 149 -12.19 3.08 -11.85
CA ARG A 149 -11.13 3.64 -12.71
C ARG A 149 -9.78 2.99 -12.48
N ASN A 150 -9.58 2.30 -11.37
CA ASN A 150 -8.33 1.60 -11.08
C ASN A 150 -8.05 0.55 -12.16
N HIS A 151 -6.79 0.44 -12.54
CA HIS A 151 -6.35 -0.67 -13.36
C HIS A 151 -6.06 -1.88 -12.46
N VAL A 152 -6.98 -2.84 -12.44
CA VAL A 152 -6.86 -4.04 -11.61
C VAL A 152 -5.81 -4.98 -12.19
N LEU A 153 -4.74 -5.22 -11.44
CA LEU A 153 -3.62 -6.08 -11.85
C LEU A 153 -3.81 -7.52 -11.36
N ALA A 154 -4.43 -7.70 -10.19
CA ALA A 154 -4.75 -9.01 -9.65
C ALA A 154 -6.06 -8.98 -8.83
N SER A 155 -6.73 -10.13 -8.75
CA SER A 155 -7.97 -10.29 -7.97
C SER A 155 -8.01 -11.63 -7.24
N ALA A 156 -8.85 -11.73 -6.21
CA ALA A 156 -9.20 -13.00 -5.57
C ALA A 156 -10.73 -13.18 -5.48
N LEU A 157 -11.21 -14.42 -5.52
CA LEU A 157 -12.64 -14.70 -5.48
C LEU A 157 -13.22 -14.58 -4.07
N TRP A 158 -14.34 -13.87 -3.96
CA TRP A 158 -15.16 -13.80 -2.76
C TRP A 158 -16.63 -13.93 -3.11
N LYS A 159 -17.29 -14.98 -2.61
CA LYS A 159 -18.73 -15.25 -2.82
C LYS A 159 -19.19 -15.24 -4.29
N GLY A 160 -18.29 -15.61 -5.21
CA GLY A 160 -18.56 -15.63 -6.65
C GLY A 160 -18.11 -14.38 -7.40
N ASP A 161 -17.73 -13.32 -6.69
CA ASP A 161 -17.26 -12.07 -7.26
C ASP A 161 -15.72 -12.00 -7.25
N ALA A 162 -15.14 -11.41 -8.29
CA ALA A 162 -13.71 -11.11 -8.34
C ALA A 162 -13.44 -9.79 -7.60
N MET A 163 -12.75 -9.88 -6.47
CA MET A 163 -12.37 -8.72 -5.66
C MET A 163 -10.93 -8.33 -5.98
N PRO A 164 -10.65 -7.06 -6.33
CA PRO A 164 -9.28 -6.59 -6.54
C PRO A 164 -8.42 -6.80 -5.30
N VAL A 165 -7.18 -7.23 -5.51
CA VAL A 165 -6.17 -7.35 -4.45
C VAL A 165 -4.87 -6.61 -4.78
N ALA A 166 -4.72 -6.16 -6.04
CA ALA A 166 -3.64 -5.27 -6.48
C ALA A 166 -4.15 -4.41 -7.64
N TRP A 167 -3.83 -3.11 -7.59
CA TRP A 167 -4.23 -2.14 -8.61
C TRP A 167 -3.26 -0.96 -8.69
N THR A 168 -3.41 -0.17 -9.75
CA THR A 168 -2.76 1.14 -9.96
C THR A 168 -3.79 2.18 -10.38
#